data_AF-A0A4R1BNP6-F1
#
_entry.id   AF-A0A4R1BNP6-F1
#
_cell.length_a   1.000
_cell.length_b   1.000
_cell.length_c   1.000
_cell.angle_alpha   90.00
_cell.angle_beta   90.00
_cell.angle_gamma   90.00
#
_symmetry.space_group_name_H-M   'P 1'
#
loop_
_entity.id
_entity.type
_entity.pdbx_description
1 polymer ?
#
loop_
_entity_poly.entity_id
_entity_poly.type
_entity_poly.pdbx_seq_one_letter_code
_entity_poly.pdbx_strand_id
1 'polypeptide(L)'
;MATITNTNSNFIRTSVALKVPAEKSFLARFVNWADDQEKYRFGWVAGILAAHGCVMTPITLIAIVLGGNNIFLWVAAIVAMGAALVANLAAQPMKVTIPVFFTSLLVDLAIIASCLVVIFG
;
A
#
# COMPACT_ATOMS: atom_id res chain seq x y z
N MET A 1 -75.43 6.81 -27.43
CA MET A 1 -74.09 6.22 -27.60
C MET A 1 -73.10 7.19 -27.00
N ALA A 2 -72.55 6.89 -25.82
CA ALA A 2 -71.65 7.80 -25.11
C ALA A 2 -70.22 7.59 -25.61
N THR A 3 -69.63 8.62 -26.21
CA THR A 3 -68.23 8.61 -26.66
C THR A 3 -67.32 8.90 -25.47
N ILE A 4 -66.49 7.93 -25.10
CA ILE A 4 -65.46 8.08 -24.06
C ILE A 4 -64.20 8.65 -24.74
N THR A 5 -63.83 9.88 -24.40
CA THR A 5 -62.57 10.50 -24.83
C THR A 5 -61.43 10.05 -23.90
N ASN A 6 -60.47 9.31 -24.45
CA ASN A 6 -59.27 8.85 -23.74
C ASN A 6 -58.23 9.99 -23.72
N THR A 7 -58.15 10.71 -22.60
CA THR A 7 -57.11 11.72 -22.37
C THR A 7 -55.81 11.02 -21.94
N ASN A 8 -54.85 10.93 -22.87
CA ASN A 8 -53.50 10.42 -22.57
C ASN A 8 -52.72 11.46 -21.75
N SER A 9 -52.77 11.33 -20.42
CA SER A 9 -51.90 12.08 -19.51
C SER A 9 -50.45 11.59 -19.63
N ASN A 10 -49.65 12.31 -20.42
CA ASN A 10 -48.22 12.08 -20.53
C ASN A 10 -47.51 12.57 -19.26
N PHE A 11 -47.33 11.69 -18.29
CA PHE A 11 -46.49 11.96 -17.12
C PHE A 11 -45.01 12.00 -17.55
N ILE A 12 -44.46 13.20 -17.70
CA ILE A 12 -43.03 13.40 -17.94
C ILE A 12 -42.29 13.00 -16.65
N ARG A 13 -41.61 11.86 -16.68
CA ARG A 13 -40.68 11.45 -15.61
C ARG A 13 -39.42 12.33 -15.68
N THR A 14 -39.41 13.44 -14.97
CA THR A 14 -38.19 14.22 -14.76
C THR A 14 -37.28 13.46 -13.79
N SER A 15 -36.35 12.67 -14.32
CA SER A 15 -35.28 12.10 -13.51
C SER A 15 -34.35 13.23 -13.05
N VAL A 16 -34.46 13.63 -11.79
CA VAL A 16 -33.50 14.56 -11.19
C VAL A 16 -32.18 13.81 -11.07
N ALA A 17 -31.17 14.22 -11.85
CA ALA A 17 -29.83 13.68 -11.76
C ALA A 17 -29.26 14.04 -10.38
N LEU A 18 -29.39 13.11 -9.42
CA LEU A 18 -28.70 13.20 -8.13
C LEU A 18 -27.21 13.10 -8.40
N LYS A 19 -26.53 14.25 -8.41
CA LYS A 19 -25.08 14.34 -8.30
C LYS A 19 -24.71 13.92 -6.87
N VAL A 20 -24.82 12.62 -6.59
CA VAL A 20 -24.24 12.04 -5.38
C VAL A 20 -22.74 12.31 -5.50
N PRO A 21 -22.12 13.10 -4.62
CA PRO A 21 -20.67 13.23 -4.64
C PRO A 21 -20.13 11.82 -4.42
N ALA A 22 -19.54 11.23 -5.46
CA ALA A 22 -18.84 9.97 -5.32
C ALA A 22 -17.76 10.21 -4.26
N GLU A 23 -18.00 9.71 -3.04
CA GLU A 23 -17.04 9.82 -1.96
C GLU A 23 -15.76 9.20 -2.48
N LYS A 24 -14.69 10.00 -2.56
CA LYS A 24 -13.43 9.53 -3.15
C LYS A 24 -12.96 8.33 -2.33
N SER A 25 -13.06 7.14 -2.92
CA SER A 25 -12.59 5.89 -2.31
C SER A 25 -11.16 6.06 -1.79
N PHE A 26 -10.85 5.43 -0.66
CA PHE A 26 -9.53 5.49 -0.04
C PHE A 26 -8.41 5.13 -1.04
N LEU A 27 -8.64 4.13 -1.89
CA LEU A 27 -7.71 3.77 -2.97
C LEU A 27 -7.55 4.90 -4.00
N ALA A 28 -8.65 5.55 -4.40
CA ALA A 28 -8.57 6.68 -5.31
C ALA A 28 -7.79 7.85 -4.70
N ARG A 29 -7.93 8.09 -3.38
CA ARG A 29 -7.15 9.11 -2.67
C ARG A 29 -5.67 8.75 -2.61
N PHE A 30 -5.35 7.49 -2.30
CA PHE A 30 -3.98 6.99 -2.25
C PHE A 30 -3.30 7.06 -3.63
N VAL A 31 -3.96 6.61 -4.69
CA VAL A 31 -3.40 6.65 -6.05
C VAL A 31 -3.12 8.09 -6.47
N ASN A 32 -4.07 9.01 -6.27
CA ASN A 32 -3.85 10.43 -6.57
C ASN A 32 -2.68 11.02 -5.77
N TRP A 33 -2.56 10.68 -4.48
CA TRP A 33 -1.42 11.11 -3.68
C TRP A 33 -0.10 10.50 -4.16
N ALA A 34 -0.10 9.23 -4.55
CA ALA A 34 1.09 8.55 -5.03
C ALA A 34 1.57 9.09 -6.39
N ASP A 35 0.65 9.50 -7.26
CA ASP A 35 0.97 10.18 -8.50
C ASP A 35 1.62 11.56 -8.21
N ASP A 36 1.13 12.31 -7.19
CA ASP A 36 1.78 13.55 -6.74
C ASP A 36 3.19 13.35 -6.17
N GLN A 37 3.51 12.14 -5.67
CA GLN A 37 4.84 11.79 -5.15
C GLN A 37 5.85 11.48 -6.26
N GLU A 38 5.42 11.29 -7.51
CA GLU A 38 6.31 10.91 -8.60
C GLU A 38 7.39 11.98 -8.88
N LYS A 39 7.08 13.26 -8.62
CA LYS A 39 8.06 14.36 -8.69
C LYS A 39 9.24 14.21 -7.73
N TYR A 40 9.06 13.46 -6.64
CA TYR A 40 10.09 13.17 -5.64
C TYR A 40 10.60 11.72 -5.74
N ARG A 41 10.38 11.03 -6.87
CA ARG A 41 10.75 9.62 -7.06
C ARG A 41 12.19 9.32 -6.65
N PHE A 42 13.14 10.17 -7.04
CA PHE A 42 14.56 9.97 -6.67
C PHE A 42 14.80 10.09 -5.16
N GLY A 43 14.12 11.02 -4.49
CA GLY A 43 14.21 11.16 -3.04
C GLY A 43 13.64 9.94 -2.31
N TRP A 44 12.52 9.40 -2.81
CA TRP A 44 11.94 8.18 -2.28
C TRP A 44 12.82 6.95 -2.53
N VAL A 45 13.33 6.75 -3.75
CA VAL A 45 14.21 5.62 -4.07
C VAL A 45 15.49 5.67 -3.23
N ALA A 46 16.13 6.83 -3.14
CA ALA A 46 17.33 7.01 -2.33
C ALA A 46 17.04 6.82 -0.83
N GLY A 47 15.93 7.38 -0.36
CA GLY A 47 15.48 7.25 1.03
C GLY A 47 15.17 5.81 1.41
N ILE A 48 14.47 5.07 0.56
CA ILE A 48 14.16 3.65 0.80
C ILE A 48 15.45 2.84 0.79
N LEU A 49 16.32 3.03 -0.21
CA LEU A 49 17.58 2.28 -0.27
C LEU A 49 18.47 2.54 0.96
N ALA A 50 18.60 3.80 1.37
CA ALA A 50 19.42 4.18 2.51
C ALA A 50 18.79 3.75 3.85
N ALA A 51 17.51 4.07 4.08
CA ALA A 51 16.86 3.77 5.36
C ALA A 51 16.63 2.26 5.52
N HIS A 52 16.15 1.58 4.47
CA HIS A 52 15.82 0.17 4.56
C HIS A 52 17.07 -0.71 4.44
N GLY A 53 17.86 -0.49 3.39
CA GLY A 53 19.03 -1.29 3.10
C GLY A 53 20.13 -1.10 4.14
N CYS A 54 20.37 0.14 4.60
CA CYS A 54 21.49 0.43 5.48
C CYS A 54 21.15 0.49 6.97
N VAL A 55 19.89 0.76 7.34
CA VAL A 55 19.52 0.88 8.77
C VAL A 55 18.65 -0.27 9.21
N MET A 56 17.49 -0.45 8.57
CA MET A 56 16.51 -1.43 9.04
C MET A 56 16.97 -2.88 8.83
N THR A 57 17.63 -3.18 7.72
CA THR A 57 18.10 -4.55 7.44
C THR A 57 19.17 -5.00 8.44
N PRO A 58 20.26 -4.25 8.71
CA PRO A 58 21.23 -4.66 9.72
C PRO A 58 20.61 -4.84 11.11
N ILE A 59 19.68 -3.98 11.52
CA ILE A 59 18.96 -4.12 12.79
C ILE A 59 18.17 -5.43 12.83
N THR A 60 17.45 -5.75 11.75
CA THR A 60 16.67 -6.99 11.65
C THR A 60 17.57 -8.22 11.70
N LEU A 61 18.70 -8.21 11.00
CA LEU A 61 19.66 -9.31 11.03
C LEU A 61 20.28 -9.51 12.42
N ILE A 62 20.64 -8.42 13.11
CA ILE A 62 21.13 -8.49 14.50
C ILE A 62 20.07 -9.11 15.40
N ALA A 63 18.80 -8.70 15.27
CA ALA A 63 17.71 -9.27 16.05
C ALA A 63 17.55 -10.78 15.81
N ILE A 64 17.64 -11.24 14.55
CA ILE A 64 17.55 -12.68 14.22
C ILE A 64 18.71 -13.46 14.83
N VAL A 65 19.94 -12.94 14.74
CA VAL A 65 21.13 -13.59 15.30
C VAL A 65 21.02 -13.72 16.82
N LEU A 66 20.56 -12.67 17.50
CA LEU A 66 20.39 -12.66 18.95
C LEU A 66 19.18 -13.49 19.42
N GLY A 67 18.11 -13.56 18.62
CA GLY A 67 16.87 -14.26 18.93
C GLY A 67 16.85 -15.76 18.62
N GLY A 68 18.01 -16.41 18.52
CA GLY A 68 18.12 -17.86 18.31
C GLY A 68 18.38 -18.31 16.87
N ASN A 69 18.68 -17.36 15.96
CA ASN A 69 19.19 -17.63 14.60
C ASN A 69 18.32 -18.58 13.75
N ASN A 70 17.00 -18.37 13.76
CA ASN A 70 16.07 -19.18 13.00
C ASN A 70 16.15 -18.89 11.49
N ILE A 71 16.42 -19.93 10.68
CA ILE A 71 16.58 -19.80 9.22
C ILE A 71 15.31 -19.33 8.50
N PHE A 72 14.12 -19.59 9.05
CA PHE A 72 12.87 -19.09 8.47
C PHE A 72 12.77 -17.56 8.53
N LEU A 73 13.27 -16.94 9.62
CA LEU A 73 13.29 -15.48 9.76
C LEU A 73 14.30 -14.85 8.80
N TRP A 74 15.43 -15.52 8.54
CA TRP A 74 16.40 -15.09 7.52
C TRP A 74 15.78 -15.05 6.12
N VAL A 75 15.08 -16.13 5.73
CA VAL A 75 14.42 -16.18 4.41
C VAL A 75 13.34 -15.09 4.31
N ALA A 76 12.53 -14.92 5.36
CA ALA A 76 11.51 -13.87 5.39
C ALA A 76 12.11 -12.46 5.23
N ALA A 77 13.18 -12.15 5.96
CA ALA A 77 13.87 -10.86 5.87
C ALA A 77 14.47 -10.61 4.47
N ILE A 78 15.08 -11.65 3.87
CA ILE A 78 15.65 -11.54 2.51
C ILE A 78 14.55 -11.33 1.47
N VAL A 79 13.43 -12.03 1.57
CA VAL A 79 12.29 -11.85 0.65
C VAL A 79 11.68 -10.47 0.79
N ALA A 80 11.49 -10.00 2.02
CA ALA A 80 10.96 -8.67 2.31
C ALA A 80 11.86 -7.57 1.72
N MET A 81 13.16 -7.61 2.03
CA MET A 81 14.14 -6.68 1.46
C MET A 81 14.23 -6.80 -0.07
N GLY A 82 14.24 -8.03 -0.59
CA GLY A 82 14.28 -8.30 -2.03
C GLY A 82 13.10 -7.66 -2.76
N ALA A 83 11.88 -7.76 -2.22
CA ALA A 83 10.70 -7.13 -2.81
C ALA A 83 10.82 -5.60 -2.86
N ALA A 84 11.28 -4.97 -1.78
CA ALA A 84 11.48 -3.52 -1.73
C ALA A 84 12.57 -3.03 -2.69
N LEU A 85 13.69 -3.77 -2.80
CA LEU A 85 14.77 -3.44 -3.72
C LEU A 85 14.36 -3.66 -5.18
N VAL A 86 13.69 -4.76 -5.49
CA VAL A 86 13.22 -5.04 -6.86
C VAL A 86 12.23 -3.95 -7.31
N ALA A 87 11.28 -3.54 -6.47
CA ALA A 87 10.35 -2.46 -6.81
C ALA A 87 11.08 -1.12 -7.08
N ASN A 88 12.12 -0.80 -6.29
CA ASN A 88 12.94 0.39 -6.48
C ASN A 88 13.82 0.32 -7.74
N LEU A 89 14.52 -0.79 -7.96
CA LEU A 89 15.43 -0.98 -9.08
C LEU A 89 14.71 -1.14 -10.42
N ALA A 90 13.51 -1.75 -10.42
CA ALA A 90 12.65 -1.84 -11.59
C ALA A 90 11.95 -0.50 -11.92
N ALA A 91 12.29 0.58 -11.21
CA ALA A 91 11.72 1.92 -11.37
C ALA A 91 10.19 1.90 -11.44
N GLN A 92 9.56 1.06 -10.60
CA GLN A 92 8.11 0.92 -10.56
C GLN A 92 7.46 2.26 -10.14
N PRO A 93 6.23 2.53 -10.59
CA PRO A 93 5.54 3.76 -10.22
C PRO A 93 5.34 3.82 -8.71
N MET A 94 5.37 5.03 -8.14
CA MET A 94 5.38 5.25 -6.69
C MET A 94 4.15 4.65 -5.97
N LYS A 95 3.04 4.48 -6.68
CA LYS A 95 1.84 3.77 -6.21
C LYS A 95 2.05 2.30 -5.88
N VAL A 96 3.11 1.67 -6.38
CA VAL A 96 3.53 0.30 -6.04
C VAL A 96 4.72 0.31 -5.09
N THR A 97 5.72 1.16 -5.35
CA THR A 97 6.96 1.20 -4.56
C THR A 97 6.72 1.54 -3.09
N ILE A 98 5.88 2.55 -2.81
CA ILE A 98 5.56 2.97 -1.45
C ILE A 98 4.89 1.85 -0.64
N PRO A 99 3.79 1.22 -1.10
CA PRO A 99 3.14 0.17 -0.33
C PRO A 99 4.01 -1.08 -0.19
N VAL A 100 4.81 -1.44 -1.19
CA VAL A 100 5.76 -2.56 -1.08
C VAL A 100 6.80 -2.25 0.00
N PHE A 101 7.36 -1.04 0.03
CA PHE A 101 8.29 -0.62 1.07
C PHE A 101 7.68 -0.68 2.49
N PHE A 102 6.48 -0.13 2.68
CA PHE A 102 5.79 -0.20 3.97
C PHE A 102 5.47 -1.63 4.40
N THR A 103 5.09 -2.48 3.45
CA THR A 103 4.84 -3.90 3.73
C THR A 103 6.13 -4.58 4.17
N SER A 104 7.26 -4.30 3.51
CA SER A 104 8.54 -4.85 3.95
C SER A 104 8.94 -4.36 5.34
N LEU A 105 8.76 -3.07 5.64
CA LEU A 105 9.03 -2.54 6.99
C LEU A 105 8.17 -3.23 8.06
N LEU A 106 6.91 -3.51 7.76
CA LEU A 106 6.03 -4.24 8.67
C LEU A 106 6.51 -5.68 8.90
N VAL A 107 7.00 -6.35 7.86
CA VAL A 107 7.60 -7.69 8.00
C VAL A 107 8.86 -7.63 8.86
N ASP A 108 9.76 -6.66 8.62
CA ASP A 108 10.98 -6.50 9.41
C ASP A 108 10.66 -6.19 10.88
N LEU A 109 9.67 -5.33 11.14
CA LEU A 109 9.18 -5.07 12.50
C LEU A 109 8.58 -6.30 13.17
N ALA A 110 7.82 -7.12 12.44
CA ALA A 110 7.27 -8.37 12.96
C ALA A 110 8.38 -9.37 13.31
N ILE A 111 9.43 -9.45 12.49
CA ILE A 111 10.60 -10.28 12.76
C ILE A 111 11.31 -9.79 14.03
N ILE A 112 11.59 -8.49 14.14
CA ILE A 112 12.22 -7.91 15.33
C ILE A 112 11.37 -8.19 16.57
N ALA A 113 10.05 -7.96 16.51
CA ALA A 113 9.14 -8.24 17.62
C ALA A 113 9.18 -9.72 18.03
N SER A 114 9.16 -10.65 17.07
CA SER A 114 9.25 -12.08 17.34
C SER A 114 10.57 -12.46 18.01
N CYS A 115 11.69 -11.87 17.58
CA CYS A 115 13.00 -12.09 18.19
C CYS A 115 13.06 -11.55 19.61
N LEU A 116 12.47 -10.37 19.87
CA LEU A 116 12.42 -9.78 21.21
C LEU A 116 11.63 -10.67 22.18
N VAL A 117 10.52 -11.26 21.75
CA VAL A 117 9.78 -12.22 22.58
C VAL A 117 10.64 -13.44 22.92
N VAL A 118 11.45 -13.93 22.00
CA VAL A 118 12.36 -15.06 22.27
C VAL A 118 13.52 -14.69 23.18
N ILE A 119 14.03 -13.46 23.11
CA ILE A 119 15.16 -12.98 23.92
C ILE A 119 14.75 -12.74 25.38
N PHE A 120 13.56 -12.17 25.60
CA PHE A 120 13.10 -11.75 26.93
C PHE A 120 12.07 -12.69 27.56
N GLY A 121 11.53 -13.63 26.79
CA GLY A 121 10.53 -14.61 27.23
C GLY A 121 11.11 -15.93 27.72
#